data_AF-A0A368XNJ7-F1
#
_entry.id   AF-A0A368XNJ7-F1
#
_cell.length_a   1.000
_cell.length_b   1.000
_cell.length_c   1.000
_cell.angle_alpha   90.00
_cell.angle_beta   90.00
_cell.angle_gamma   90.00
#
_symmetry.space_group_name_H-M   'P 1'
#
loop_
_entity.id
_entity.type
_entity.pdbx_description
1 polymer ?
#
loop_
_entity_poly.entity_id
_entity_poly.type
_entity_poly.pdbx_seq_one_letter_code
_entity_poly.pdbx_strand_id
1 'polypeptide(L)'
;MTLFFDHSIHTGYYRIARQPRMYRGKRAAAWAKVEAAFSAPVDSLSFWVLAEALEEAGPGQEAMHPHAFLGYCIRQGWLMRM
;
A
#
# COMPACT_ATOMS: atom_id res chain seq x y z
N MET A 1 -15.48 17.77 21.38
CA MET A 1 -15.86 16.89 20.26
C MET A 1 -14.64 16.10 19.85
N THR A 2 -14.49 14.89 20.38
CA THR A 2 -13.40 13.98 20.02
C THR A 2 -13.74 13.43 18.64
N LEU A 3 -13.07 13.93 17.60
CA LEU A 3 -13.17 13.35 16.27
C LEU A 3 -12.58 11.94 16.35
N PHE A 4 -13.44 10.93 16.42
CA PHE A 4 -13.06 9.53 16.27
C PHE A 4 -12.51 9.35 14.85
N PHE A 5 -11.19 9.44 14.70
CA PHE A 5 -10.46 9.07 13.47
C PHE A 5 -10.38 7.55 13.30
N ASP A 6 -11.39 6.80 13.76
CA ASP A 6 -11.44 5.33 13.70
C ASP A 6 -11.38 4.79 12.25
N HIS A 7 -11.75 5.65 11.28
CA HIS A 7 -11.74 5.34 9.86
C HIS A 7 -10.64 6.02 9.05
N SER A 8 -9.55 6.50 9.68
CA SER A 8 -8.39 6.92 8.91
C SER A 8 -7.81 5.73 8.15
N ILE A 9 -7.53 5.90 6.86
CA ILE A 9 -6.85 4.86 6.06
C ILE A 9 -5.45 4.54 6.63
N HIS A 10 -4.87 5.48 7.41
CA HIS A 10 -3.54 5.40 7.97
C HIS A 10 -3.44 4.56 9.26
N THR A 11 -4.56 4.22 9.90
CA THR A 11 -4.58 3.52 11.20
C THR A 11 -4.96 2.03 11.09
N GLY A 12 -5.09 1.49 9.88
CA GLY A 12 -5.47 0.10 9.63
C GLY A 12 -4.32 -0.83 9.25
N TYR A 13 -4.55 -2.13 9.47
CA TYR A 13 -3.73 -3.21 8.90
C TYR A 13 -4.37 -3.68 7.60
N TYR A 14 -3.54 -3.96 6.60
CA TYR A 14 -3.97 -4.33 5.26
C TYR A 14 -3.32 -5.64 4.86
N ARG A 15 -4.01 -6.39 4.00
CA ARG A 15 -3.49 -7.57 3.31
C ARG A 15 -3.75 -7.49 1.80
N ILE A 16 -3.01 -8.27 1.02
CA ILE A 16 -3.31 -8.45 -0.41
C ILE A 16 -4.59 -9.27 -0.53
N ALA A 17 -5.62 -8.66 -1.11
CA ALA A 17 -6.90 -9.32 -1.41
C ALA A 17 -6.94 -9.89 -2.83
N ARG A 18 -6.33 -9.17 -3.79
CA ARG A 18 -6.22 -9.59 -5.18
C ARG A 18 -5.05 -8.91 -5.86
N GLN A 19 -4.42 -9.60 -6.81
CA GLN A 19 -3.38 -9.03 -7.65
C GLN A 19 -3.99 -8.25 -8.84
N PRO A 20 -3.39 -7.13 -9.25
CA PRO A 20 -3.75 -6.44 -10.49
C PRO A 20 -3.45 -7.34 -11.70
N ARG A 21 -4.44 -7.52 -12.58
CA ARG A 21 -4.32 -8.40 -13.76
C ARG A 21 -3.36 -7.85 -14.83
N MET A 22 -3.16 -6.54 -14.91
CA MET A 22 -2.23 -5.91 -15.85
C MET A 22 -1.62 -4.66 -15.22
N TYR A 23 -0.36 -4.76 -14.82
CA TYR A 23 0.49 -3.60 -14.60
C TYR A 23 1.66 -3.66 -15.58
N ARG A 24 1.58 -2.87 -16.65
CA ARG A 24 2.72 -2.56 -17.52
C ARG A 24 2.97 -1.05 -17.39
N GLY A 25 4.22 -0.66 -17.13
CA GLY A 25 4.62 0.75 -17.00
C GLY A 25 4.95 1.20 -15.57
N LYS A 26 5.01 2.52 -15.35
CA LYS A 26 5.67 3.20 -14.21
C LYS A 26 5.26 2.75 -12.80
N ARG A 27 4.08 2.15 -12.64
CA ARG A 27 3.52 1.74 -11.34
C ARG A 27 3.67 0.23 -11.05
N ALA A 28 4.17 -0.56 -12.01
CA ALA A 28 4.47 -1.98 -11.80
C ALA A 28 5.54 -2.16 -10.70
N ALA A 29 6.55 -1.28 -10.69
CA ALA A 29 7.59 -1.27 -9.67
C ALA A 29 7.02 -0.99 -8.26
N ALA A 30 6.05 -0.09 -8.13
CA ALA A 30 5.40 0.20 -6.85
C ALA A 30 4.58 -1.00 -6.35
N TRP A 31 3.87 -1.70 -7.25
CA TRP A 31 3.13 -2.91 -6.86
C TRP A 31 4.06 -4.05 -6.42
N ALA A 32 5.15 -4.29 -7.16
CA ALA A 32 6.13 -5.32 -6.81
C ALA A 32 6.75 -5.09 -5.41
N LYS A 33 6.94 -3.82 -5.00
CA LYS A 33 7.39 -3.47 -3.64
C LYS A 33 6.37 -3.82 -2.57
N VAL A 34 5.08 -3.59 -2.83
CA VAL A 34 4.00 -4.00 -1.93
C VAL A 34 4.02 -5.53 -1.78
N GLU A 35 4.13 -6.27 -2.88
CA GLU A 35 4.24 -7.74 -2.83
C GLU A 35 5.46 -8.21 -2.06
N ALA A 36 6.62 -7.56 -2.25
CA ALA A 36 7.82 -7.86 -1.48
C ALA A 36 7.62 -7.61 0.03
N ALA A 37 6.96 -6.52 0.42
CA ALA A 37 6.65 -6.24 1.83
C ALA A 37 5.79 -7.37 2.44
N PHE A 38 4.80 -7.88 1.69
CA PHE A 38 3.94 -8.99 2.10
C PHE A 38 4.59 -10.39 1.99
N SER A 39 5.80 -10.50 1.44
CA SER A 39 6.54 -11.79 1.41
C SER A 39 7.18 -12.16 2.75
N ALA A 40 7.25 -11.20 3.69
CA ALA A 40 7.59 -11.46 5.09
C ALA A 40 6.52 -12.36 5.76
N PRO A 41 6.83 -13.05 6.87
CA PRO A 41 5.90 -14.00 7.53
C PRO A 41 4.70 -13.34 8.24
N VAL A 42 4.30 -12.14 7.81
CA VAL A 42 3.24 -11.34 8.41
C VAL A 42 2.05 -11.29 7.46
N ASP A 43 0.89 -11.80 7.93
CA ASP A 43 -0.33 -11.89 7.12
C ASP A 43 -0.97 -10.51 6.81
N SER A 44 -0.62 -9.49 7.59
CA SER A 44 -1.13 -8.12 7.42
C SER A 44 -0.11 -7.07 7.86
N LEU A 45 0.04 -5.99 7.09
CA LEU A 45 0.95 -4.90 7.38
C LEU A 45 0.19 -3.61 7.65
N SER A 46 0.71 -2.78 8.56
CA SER A 46 0.14 -1.46 8.79
C SER A 46 0.33 -0.56 7.57
N PHE A 47 -0.55 0.42 7.39
CA PHE A 47 -0.42 1.41 6.31
C PHE A 47 0.96 2.07 6.27
N TRP A 48 1.50 2.39 7.46
CA TRP A 48 2.80 3.06 7.59
C TRP A 48 3.95 2.18 7.14
N VAL A 49 3.96 0.89 7.52
CA VAL A 49 4.99 -0.06 7.07
C VAL A 49 4.96 -0.22 5.54
N LEU A 50 3.77 -0.23 4.94
CA LEU A 50 3.64 -0.27 3.48
C LEU A 50 4.13 1.02 2.81
N ALA A 51 3.90 2.17 3.44
CA ALA A 51 4.36 3.47 2.94
C ALA A 51 5.88 3.58 3.02
N GLU A 52 6.47 3.19 4.15
CA GLU A 52 7.91 3.16 4.38
C GLU A 52 8.61 2.23 3.39
N ALA A 53 8.10 1.00 3.19
CA ALA A 53 8.63 0.07 2.20
C ALA A 53 8.60 0.62 0.76
N LEU A 54 7.61 1.46 0.44
CA LEU A 54 7.52 2.14 -0.85
C LEU A 54 8.55 3.29 -0.98
N GLU A 55 8.78 4.03 0.11
CA GLU A 55 9.76 5.14 0.20
C GLU A 55 11.20 4.64 0.12
N GLU A 56 11.58 3.68 0.98
CA GLU A 56 12.93 3.12 1.03
C GLU A 56 13.35 2.52 -0.31
N ALA A 57 12.42 1.83 -0.97
CA ALA A 57 12.72 1.17 -2.22
C ALA A 57 12.78 2.13 -3.43
N GLY A 58 12.57 3.45 -3.26
CA GLY A 58 12.64 4.40 -4.38
C GLY A 58 12.69 5.87 -3.99
N PRO A 59 13.80 6.36 -3.42
CA PRO A 59 14.04 7.79 -3.31
C PRO A 59 14.30 8.36 -4.72
N GLY A 60 13.30 8.96 -5.35
CA GLY A 60 13.52 9.85 -6.49
C GLY A 60 13.13 9.39 -7.90
N GLN A 61 12.21 8.44 -8.09
CA GLN A 61 11.60 8.23 -9.42
C GLN A 61 10.09 8.44 -9.40
N GLU A 62 9.71 9.56 -9.98
CA GLU A 62 8.39 10.19 -10.01
C GLU A 62 7.25 9.32 -10.55
N ALA A 63 6.11 9.37 -9.85
CA ALA A 63 4.82 9.81 -10.41
C ALA A 63 3.72 9.91 -9.33
N MET A 64 3.88 9.28 -8.17
CA MET A 64 2.83 9.24 -7.15
C MET A 64 3.40 9.02 -5.74
N HIS A 65 2.99 9.85 -4.79
CA HIS A 65 3.32 9.70 -3.37
C HIS A 65 2.94 8.28 -2.87
N PRO A 66 3.76 7.61 -2.04
CA PRO A 66 3.46 6.28 -1.49
C PRO A 66 2.04 6.15 -0.95
N HIS A 67 1.60 7.14 -0.15
CA HIS A 67 0.25 7.19 0.37
C HIS A 67 -0.83 7.24 -0.72
N ALA A 68 -0.60 8.01 -1.79
CA ALA A 68 -1.53 8.09 -2.91
C ALA A 68 -1.60 6.76 -3.67
N PHE A 69 -0.49 6.03 -3.80
CA PHE A 69 -0.46 4.68 -4.37
C PHE A 69 -1.18 3.66 -3.51
N LEU A 70 -0.98 3.66 -2.19
CA LEU A 70 -1.72 2.80 -1.28
C LEU A 70 -3.22 3.11 -1.30
N GLY A 71 -3.60 4.39 -1.27
CA GLY A 71 -4.99 4.81 -1.43
C GLY A 71 -5.61 4.38 -2.77
N TYR A 72 -4.82 4.35 -3.85
CA TYR A 72 -5.25 3.78 -5.12
C TYR A 72 -5.44 2.26 -5.01
N CYS A 73 -4.50 1.51 -4.42
CA CYS A 73 -4.60 0.06 -4.24
C CYS A 73 -5.82 -0.34 -3.41
N ILE A 74 -6.13 0.42 -2.35
CA ILE A 74 -7.33 0.22 -1.51
C ILE A 74 -8.60 0.47 -2.34
N ARG A 75 -8.68 1.59 -3.07
CA ARG A 75 -9.83 1.88 -3.95
C ARG A 75 -10.02 0.85 -5.05
N GLN A 76 -8.93 0.28 -5.55
CA GLN A 76 -8.97 -0.83 -6.50
C GLN A 76 -9.23 -2.19 -5.82
N GLY A 77 -9.47 -2.25 -4.51
CA GLY A 77 -9.74 -3.50 -3.79
C GLY A 77 -8.60 -4.51 -3.84
N TRP A 78 -7.36 -4.05 -4.09
CA TRP A 78 -6.16 -4.89 -4.06
C TRP A 78 -5.64 -5.07 -2.65
N LEU A 79 -5.79 -4.03 -1.84
CA LEU A 79 -5.55 -4.06 -0.40
C LEU A 79 -6.88 -4.04 0.33
N MET A 80 -7.07 -5.00 1.23
CA MET A 80 -8.24 -5.09 2.10
C MET A 80 -7.81 -4.82 3.54
N ARG A 81 -8.55 -3.96 4.23
CA ARG A 81 -8.38 -3.70 5.66
C ARG A 81 -8.86 -4.91 6.47
N MET A 82 -8.08 -5.32 7.46
CA MET A 82 -8.40 -6.38 8.43
C MET A 82 -9.09 -5.83 9.67
#